data_AF-A0A960J409-F1
#
_entry.id   AF-A0A960J409-F1
#
_cell.length_a   1.000
_cell.length_b   1.000
_cell.length_c   1.000
_cell.angle_alpha   90.00
_cell.angle_beta   90.00
_cell.angle_gamma   90.00
#
_symmetry.space_group_name_H-M   'P 1'
#
loop_
_entity.id
_entity.type
_entity.pdbx_description
1 polymer ?
#
loop_
_entity_poly.entity_id
_entity_poly.type
_entity_poly.pdbx_seq_one_letter_code
_entity_poly.pdbx_strand_id
1 'polypeptide(L)'
;MSVFDTDDQPRPDTSDAAATDDAPASGPDRSDGSETGRRRGRRRGRRGRGRRIVITLAVVIPVVVLAATVGAWAYDTRDDDQVVRNVTLAGVDVGTMSQAELTDTVAELADRYQDTAVTLEVGDRSIETTVGDLGAKVDQEATVAAALDVGRDGSVVGQPVSWARSFLDGETAPVVFRANPVRVEEALVTLQGEERTPPVEPGLELVEGRYEVVEGVDGQGIDPADVLSGLNRVGIDSEGPGAAITLEVENKTIPPRFPDADAEALAVEANDMTDEPLEITAGGETANATPAQLQNWISSKVGAERLRLKIDKEKIKVDLPLILPAFGDPPVDASFTVGAFGPEVVPGRPGTGCCAPGSAAIVATALREGTGSVELQFGPREPDFSTEDAEALGIVEEISLPDEEPCNSGAASGCRSSTHHNCCESRVTNIQRMADIVRGYVIMPGGHFSINEVVGQRTTANGFVTAGAIENGEHVESVGGGVSQFATTTFNAAFFAGLDITSYQFHTEYLSRYPYGRESTVSYPAPNFIVENNTPYGVLMWPTYTDTSITMHLYSTRYATGAQTGQTTSSRGSCTDVTTTRTRTFVDGHTETDTFSGYYRNSGPTC
;
A
#
# COMPACT_ATOMS: atom_id res chain seq x y z
N MET A 1 -3.97 46.64 40.98
CA MET A 1 -3.60 47.97 41.51
C MET A 1 -3.38 48.84 40.28
N SER A 2 -4.22 49.88 40.05
CA SER A 2 -4.36 50.69 38.80
C SER A 2 -4.66 49.85 37.52
N VAL A 3 -5.70 50.04 36.70
CA VAL A 3 -6.71 51.12 36.44
C VAL A 3 -6.19 52.33 35.65
N PHE A 4 -7.00 52.77 34.66
CA PHE A 4 -6.87 53.89 33.70
C PHE A 4 -5.95 53.67 32.46
N ASP A 5 -6.22 54.23 31.26
CA ASP A 5 -7.49 54.64 30.58
C ASP A 5 -7.24 55.04 29.09
N THR A 6 -8.33 55.26 28.33
CA THR A 6 -8.51 56.16 27.16
C THR A 6 -7.76 55.99 25.82
N ASP A 7 -8.51 56.34 24.77
CA ASP A 7 -8.13 56.72 23.40
C ASP A 7 -6.96 57.72 23.27
N ASP A 8 -6.25 57.71 22.12
CA ASP A 8 -6.49 58.66 21.00
C ASP A 8 -5.72 58.25 19.72
N GLN A 9 -6.11 58.78 18.55
CA GLN A 9 -5.33 58.74 17.30
C GLN A 9 -4.26 59.85 17.29
N PRO A 10 -3.18 59.69 16.50
CA PRO A 10 -3.12 60.50 15.27
C PRO A 10 -2.38 59.85 14.06
N ARG A 11 -2.69 60.33 12.85
CA ARG A 11 -1.78 60.29 11.68
C ARG A 11 -0.75 61.43 11.78
N PRO A 12 0.44 61.35 11.12
CA PRO A 12 0.55 62.02 9.81
C PRO A 12 1.56 61.45 8.78
N ASP A 13 1.20 61.61 7.50
CA ASP A 13 1.95 62.13 6.34
C ASP A 13 3.37 61.66 5.85
N THR A 14 3.43 61.56 4.51
CA THR A 14 4.57 61.79 3.55
C THR A 14 5.79 60.86 3.55
N SER A 15 6.56 60.70 2.44
CA SER A 15 6.52 61.26 1.05
C SER A 15 6.76 60.12 0.00
N ASP A 16 7.02 60.26 -1.32
CA ASP A 16 7.27 61.33 -2.33
C ASP A 16 6.82 60.79 -3.73
N ALA A 17 6.46 61.59 -4.77
CA ALA A 17 7.28 62.22 -5.85
C ALA A 17 8.11 61.27 -6.77
N ALA A 18 8.25 61.50 -8.09
CA ALA A 18 7.96 62.70 -8.90
C ALA A 18 7.63 62.41 -10.39
N ALA A 19 6.86 63.34 -11.02
CA ALA A 19 7.08 64.06 -12.32
C ALA A 19 7.37 63.28 -13.64
N THR A 20 7.15 63.81 -14.86
CA THR A 20 7.13 65.21 -15.38
C THR A 20 6.16 65.42 -16.56
N ASP A 21 5.57 66.63 -16.68
CA ASP A 21 5.24 67.43 -17.89
C ASP A 21 4.40 66.80 -19.06
N ASP A 22 3.69 67.52 -19.93
CA ASP A 22 3.78 68.94 -20.38
C ASP A 22 2.40 69.52 -20.80
N ALA A 23 2.32 70.81 -21.20
CA ALA A 23 1.07 71.51 -21.58
C ALA A 23 1.31 72.58 -22.71
N PRO A 24 0.40 73.52 -23.08
CA PRO A 24 -1.05 73.66 -22.86
C PRO A 24 -1.89 74.06 -24.13
N ALA A 25 -3.22 74.16 -23.95
CA ALA A 25 -4.17 75.12 -24.57
C ALA A 25 -4.21 75.43 -26.10
N SER A 26 -5.41 75.32 -26.68
CA SER A 26 -5.92 76.28 -27.68
C SER A 26 -7.47 76.33 -27.70
N GLY A 27 -8.04 77.31 -28.42
CA GLY A 27 -9.37 77.87 -28.19
C GLY A 27 -10.53 77.41 -29.11
N PRO A 28 -11.60 78.22 -29.20
CA PRO A 28 -12.96 77.74 -29.51
C PRO A 28 -13.40 77.97 -30.97
N ASP A 29 -14.56 77.40 -31.31
CA ASP A 29 -15.36 77.86 -32.47
C ASP A 29 -16.85 78.13 -32.11
N ARG A 30 -17.57 78.76 -33.03
CA ARG A 30 -18.91 79.36 -32.87
C ARG A 30 -19.73 79.23 -34.17
N SER A 31 -20.98 79.70 -34.10
CA SER A 31 -21.89 79.97 -35.23
C SER A 31 -22.48 78.72 -35.92
N ASP A 32 -23.63 78.78 -36.59
CA ASP A 32 -24.65 79.84 -36.64
C ASP A 32 -26.05 79.18 -36.48
N GLY A 33 -27.15 79.86 -36.14
CA GLY A 33 -27.86 80.85 -36.97
C GLY A 33 -29.03 80.16 -37.71
N SER A 34 -30.24 80.72 -37.85
CA SER A 34 -30.78 82.01 -37.40
C SER A 34 -32.33 82.02 -37.42
N GLU A 35 -32.92 82.98 -36.69
CA GLU A 35 -34.27 83.60 -36.80
C GLU A 35 -35.36 83.01 -37.74
N THR A 36 -36.65 82.96 -37.36
CA THR A 36 -37.57 84.13 -37.21
C THR A 36 -38.93 83.66 -36.64
N GLY A 37 -39.87 84.49 -36.14
CA GLY A 37 -39.84 85.93 -35.87
C GLY A 37 -41.19 86.48 -35.32
N ARG A 38 -41.11 87.33 -34.27
CA ARG A 38 -42.09 88.32 -33.75
C ARG A 38 -43.61 88.20 -34.08
N ARG A 39 -44.45 88.29 -33.02
CA ARG A 39 -45.41 89.42 -32.86
C ARG A 39 -45.93 89.60 -31.41
N ARG A 40 -46.31 90.84 -31.06
CA ARG A 40 -46.85 91.25 -29.75
C ARG A 40 -48.38 91.07 -29.69
N GLY A 41 -48.94 90.72 -28.53
CA GLY A 41 -50.40 90.63 -28.33
C GLY A 41 -50.85 90.79 -26.87
N ARG A 42 -51.07 92.04 -26.41
CA ARG A 42 -51.56 92.36 -25.06
C ARG A 42 -53.10 92.27 -25.04
N ARG A 43 -53.74 91.41 -24.22
CA ARG A 43 -55.17 91.57 -23.85
C ARG A 43 -55.53 90.91 -22.50
N ARG A 44 -56.36 91.62 -21.73
CA ARG A 44 -57.04 91.13 -20.51
C ARG A 44 -58.29 90.34 -20.91
N GLY A 45 -58.76 89.38 -20.10
CA GLY A 45 -60.18 89.00 -20.13
C GLY A 45 -60.59 87.63 -19.59
N ARG A 46 -61.31 87.62 -18.45
CA ARG A 46 -62.38 86.69 -18.02
C ARG A 46 -62.33 85.19 -18.41
N ARG A 47 -62.18 84.35 -17.37
CA ARG A 47 -63.00 83.16 -17.03
C ARG A 47 -63.85 82.54 -18.17
N GLY A 48 -63.41 81.40 -18.71
CA GLY A 48 -64.24 80.45 -19.46
C GLY A 48 -64.35 79.10 -18.74
N ARG A 49 -65.57 78.59 -18.50
CA ARG A 49 -65.86 77.48 -17.56
C ARG A 49 -65.69 76.07 -18.17
N GLY A 50 -64.72 75.87 -19.07
CA GLY A 50 -64.52 74.61 -19.81
C GLY A 50 -63.35 73.73 -19.33
N ARG A 51 -62.17 74.32 -19.07
CA ARG A 51 -60.92 73.57 -18.78
C ARG A 51 -60.95 72.74 -17.48
N ARG A 52 -61.97 72.93 -16.62
CA ARG A 52 -62.13 72.16 -15.37
C ARG A 52 -62.54 70.71 -15.62
N ILE A 53 -63.39 70.40 -16.60
CA ILE A 53 -63.85 69.01 -16.82
C ILE A 53 -62.66 68.13 -17.26
N VAL A 54 -61.80 68.62 -18.15
CA VAL A 54 -60.59 67.91 -18.58
C VAL A 54 -59.60 67.70 -17.43
N ILE A 55 -59.36 68.72 -16.59
CA ILE A 55 -58.46 68.59 -15.43
C ILE A 55 -59.06 67.69 -14.34
N THR A 56 -60.36 67.73 -14.11
CA THR A 56 -61.05 66.82 -13.18
C THR A 56 -61.00 65.39 -13.69
N LEU A 57 -61.24 65.11 -14.98
CA LEU A 57 -61.04 63.77 -15.54
C LEU A 57 -59.58 63.31 -15.40
N ALA A 58 -58.61 64.16 -15.75
CA ALA A 58 -57.18 63.85 -15.68
C ALA A 58 -56.61 63.65 -14.25
N VAL A 59 -57.38 63.92 -13.19
CA VAL A 59 -56.99 63.67 -11.79
C VAL A 59 -57.90 62.63 -11.13
N VAL A 60 -59.21 62.68 -11.38
CA VAL A 60 -60.17 61.70 -10.82
C VAL A 60 -60.02 60.34 -11.47
N ILE A 61 -59.72 60.23 -12.77
CA ILE A 61 -59.46 58.93 -13.40
C ILE A 61 -58.25 58.23 -12.75
N PRO A 62 -57.03 58.79 -12.69
CA PRO A 62 -55.91 58.10 -12.07
C PRO A 62 -56.10 57.83 -10.56
N VAL A 63 -56.84 58.67 -9.83
CA VAL A 63 -57.17 58.39 -8.40
C VAL A 63 -58.19 57.26 -8.27
N VAL A 64 -59.22 57.19 -9.14
CA VAL A 64 -60.19 56.08 -9.15
C VAL A 64 -59.56 54.79 -9.65
N VAL A 65 -58.68 54.86 -10.65
CA VAL A 65 -57.88 53.72 -11.10
C VAL A 65 -56.97 53.24 -9.97
N LEU A 66 -56.19 54.11 -9.32
CA LEU A 66 -55.34 53.71 -8.19
C LEU A 66 -56.15 53.11 -7.03
N ALA A 67 -57.31 53.68 -6.69
CA ALA A 67 -58.20 53.13 -5.67
C ALA A 67 -58.80 51.76 -6.08
N ALA A 68 -59.09 51.56 -7.37
CA ALA A 68 -59.54 50.28 -7.90
C ALA A 68 -58.40 49.25 -7.95
N THR A 69 -57.17 49.65 -8.29
CA THR A 69 -55.97 48.82 -8.25
C THR A 69 -55.68 48.37 -6.82
N VAL A 70 -55.66 49.28 -5.84
CA VAL A 70 -55.47 48.94 -4.42
C VAL A 70 -56.63 48.09 -3.88
N GLY A 71 -57.87 48.37 -4.28
CA GLY A 71 -59.03 47.59 -3.87
C GLY A 71 -59.13 46.19 -4.51
N ALA A 72 -58.58 46.03 -5.72
CA ALA A 72 -58.48 44.73 -6.38
C ALA A 72 -57.29 43.92 -5.86
N TRP A 73 -56.12 44.54 -5.68
CA TRP A 73 -54.96 43.98 -4.98
C TRP A 73 -55.38 43.43 -3.61
N ALA A 74 -55.98 44.24 -2.75
CA ALA A 74 -56.43 43.84 -1.41
C ALA A 74 -57.61 42.83 -1.40
N TYR A 75 -58.16 42.48 -2.56
CA TYR A 75 -59.11 41.37 -2.73
C TYR A 75 -58.44 40.12 -3.30
N ASP A 76 -57.42 40.27 -4.14
CA ASP A 76 -56.68 39.19 -4.80
C ASP A 76 -55.58 38.61 -3.88
N THR A 77 -55.01 39.42 -2.99
CA THR A 77 -54.03 39.02 -1.96
C THR A 77 -54.67 38.83 -0.58
N ARG A 78 -55.99 38.60 -0.50
CA ARG A 78 -56.73 38.46 0.77
C ARG A 78 -56.59 37.06 1.40
N ASP A 79 -56.29 36.06 0.57
CA ASP A 79 -56.21 34.64 0.91
C ASP A 79 -54.72 34.27 0.90
N ASP A 80 -54.08 34.25 2.08
CA ASP A 80 -52.63 34.07 2.20
C ASP A 80 -52.15 32.68 1.74
N ASP A 81 -53.02 31.67 1.82
CA ASP A 81 -52.74 30.27 1.49
C ASP A 81 -52.70 29.96 -0.04
N GLN A 82 -52.68 30.98 -0.90
CA GLN A 82 -52.62 30.85 -2.37
C GLN A 82 -51.47 31.66 -2.99
N VAL A 83 -50.94 31.17 -4.12
CA VAL A 83 -49.96 31.90 -4.96
C VAL A 83 -50.64 33.04 -5.70
N VAL A 84 -49.96 34.19 -5.82
CA VAL A 84 -50.49 35.36 -6.57
C VAL A 84 -50.59 35.07 -8.08
N ARG A 85 -51.30 35.91 -8.84
CA ARG A 85 -51.56 35.68 -10.27
C ARG A 85 -50.32 35.89 -11.13
N ASN A 86 -50.27 35.14 -12.23
CA ASN A 86 -49.23 35.22 -13.26
C ASN A 86 -47.81 34.93 -12.73
N VAL A 87 -47.72 34.01 -11.76
CA VAL A 87 -46.47 33.46 -11.24
C VAL A 87 -46.18 32.14 -11.94
N THR A 88 -44.96 32.02 -12.49
CA THR A 88 -44.44 30.74 -12.98
C THR A 88 -43.41 30.16 -12.02
N LEU A 89 -43.33 28.84 -11.93
CA LEU A 89 -42.29 28.10 -11.21
C LEU A 89 -41.78 27.00 -12.14
N ALA A 90 -40.48 26.98 -12.44
CA ALA A 90 -39.87 25.96 -13.30
C ALA A 90 -40.58 25.79 -14.68
N GLY A 91 -41.05 26.91 -15.25
CA GLY A 91 -41.83 26.94 -16.50
C GLY A 91 -43.32 26.55 -16.38
N VAL A 92 -43.80 26.17 -15.19
CA VAL A 92 -45.21 25.84 -14.91
C VAL A 92 -45.95 27.06 -14.39
N ASP A 93 -47.15 27.36 -14.89
CA ASP A 93 -48.04 28.36 -14.29
C ASP A 93 -48.59 27.81 -12.96
N VAL A 94 -48.24 28.46 -11.86
CA VAL A 94 -48.66 28.12 -10.49
C VAL A 94 -49.60 29.17 -9.91
N GLY A 95 -50.01 30.17 -10.70
CA GLY A 95 -50.83 31.28 -10.23
C GLY A 95 -52.20 30.81 -9.72
N THR A 96 -52.60 31.29 -8.55
CA THR A 96 -53.82 30.88 -7.81
C THR A 96 -53.91 29.42 -7.36
N MET A 97 -52.85 28.62 -7.48
CA MET A 97 -52.78 27.35 -6.76
C MET A 97 -52.86 27.60 -5.25
N SER A 98 -53.61 26.75 -4.54
CA SER A 98 -53.50 26.65 -3.09
C SER A 98 -52.15 26.03 -2.69
N GLN A 99 -51.71 26.25 -1.45
CA GLN A 99 -50.51 25.61 -0.90
C GLN A 99 -50.47 24.08 -1.11
N ALA A 100 -51.61 23.39 -1.08
CA ALA A 100 -51.69 21.95 -1.33
C ALA A 100 -51.39 21.60 -2.81
N GLU A 101 -52.06 22.25 -3.76
CA GLU A 101 -51.85 22.04 -5.21
C GLU A 101 -50.42 22.44 -5.63
N LEU A 102 -49.89 23.50 -5.02
CA LEU A 102 -48.49 23.90 -5.18
C LEU A 102 -47.52 22.86 -4.62
N THR A 103 -47.81 22.26 -3.45
CA THR A 103 -46.95 21.22 -2.86
C THR A 103 -46.89 19.98 -3.75
N ASP A 104 -48.03 19.51 -4.26
CA ASP A 104 -48.08 18.39 -5.22
C ASP A 104 -47.31 18.72 -6.51
N THR A 105 -47.45 19.94 -7.04
CA THR A 105 -46.72 20.42 -8.23
C THR A 105 -45.20 20.49 -7.98
N VAL A 106 -44.79 20.99 -6.81
CA VAL A 106 -43.39 21.06 -6.38
C VAL A 106 -42.80 19.67 -6.15
N ALA A 107 -43.60 18.69 -5.73
CA ALA A 107 -43.16 17.30 -5.63
C ALA A 107 -42.86 16.68 -7.02
N GLU A 108 -43.77 16.84 -8.00
CA GLU A 108 -43.52 16.36 -9.37
C GLU A 108 -42.29 17.05 -10.00
N LEU A 109 -42.12 18.35 -9.77
CA LEU A 109 -40.91 19.07 -10.19
C LEU A 109 -39.66 18.52 -9.50
N ALA A 110 -39.69 18.31 -8.19
CA ALA A 110 -38.53 17.85 -7.40
C ALA A 110 -38.00 16.47 -7.83
N ASP A 111 -38.90 15.56 -8.22
CA ASP A 111 -38.54 14.26 -8.78
C ASP A 111 -37.92 14.44 -10.19
N ARG A 112 -38.56 15.24 -11.05
CA ARG A 112 -38.05 15.54 -12.41
C ARG A 112 -36.71 16.28 -12.41
N TYR A 113 -36.42 17.06 -11.37
CA TYR A 113 -35.14 17.74 -11.21
C TYR A 113 -33.98 16.80 -10.88
N GLN A 114 -34.22 15.57 -10.40
CA GLN A 114 -33.12 14.62 -10.10
C GLN A 114 -32.31 14.31 -11.37
N ASP A 115 -33.00 14.06 -12.48
CA ASP A 115 -32.42 13.70 -13.78
C ASP A 115 -31.97 14.93 -14.62
N THR A 116 -32.13 16.16 -14.11
CA THR A 116 -31.74 17.38 -14.83
C THR A 116 -30.22 17.45 -14.97
N ALA A 117 -29.74 17.61 -16.21
CA ALA A 117 -28.33 17.72 -16.52
C ALA A 117 -27.71 19.00 -15.95
N VAL A 118 -26.57 18.84 -15.30
CA VAL A 118 -25.74 19.92 -14.75
C VAL A 118 -24.37 19.85 -15.41
N THR A 119 -23.88 20.99 -15.89
CA THR A 119 -22.52 21.18 -16.41
C THR A 119 -21.76 22.07 -15.44
N LEU A 120 -20.72 21.53 -14.78
CA LEU A 120 -19.79 22.33 -13.98
C LEU A 120 -18.69 22.87 -14.89
N GLU A 121 -18.59 24.19 -15.02
CA GLU A 121 -17.54 24.85 -15.80
C GLU A 121 -16.40 25.28 -14.87
N VAL A 122 -15.22 24.71 -15.10
CA VAL A 122 -14.03 24.81 -14.24
C VAL A 122 -12.86 25.34 -15.08
N GLY A 123 -12.81 26.66 -15.25
CA GLY A 123 -11.93 27.29 -16.24
C GLY A 123 -12.32 26.88 -17.66
N ASP A 124 -11.37 26.44 -18.47
CA ASP A 124 -11.59 26.03 -19.87
C ASP A 124 -12.24 24.63 -20.03
N ARG A 125 -12.86 24.06 -18.98
CA ARG A 125 -13.35 22.66 -18.95
C ARG A 125 -14.78 22.55 -18.46
N SER A 126 -15.53 21.59 -19.01
CA SER A 126 -16.91 21.26 -18.64
C SER A 126 -17.01 19.82 -18.10
N ILE A 127 -17.57 19.64 -16.90
CA ILE A 127 -17.87 18.34 -16.30
C ILE A 127 -19.39 18.12 -16.33
N GLU A 128 -19.86 17.06 -16.99
CA GLU A 128 -21.28 16.71 -17.08
C GLU A 128 -21.72 15.77 -15.94
N THR A 129 -22.88 16.05 -15.34
CA THR A 129 -23.49 15.28 -14.25
C THR A 129 -25.00 15.58 -14.15
N THR A 130 -25.68 15.16 -13.09
CA THR A 130 -27.08 15.53 -12.79
C THR A 130 -27.21 16.12 -11.39
N VAL A 131 -28.34 16.79 -11.11
CA VAL A 131 -28.65 17.29 -9.76
C VAL A 131 -28.68 16.15 -8.73
N GLY A 132 -29.25 15.00 -9.10
CA GLY A 132 -29.33 13.81 -8.27
C GLY A 132 -27.98 13.14 -8.02
N ASP A 133 -27.14 13.02 -9.06
CA ASP A 133 -25.78 12.47 -8.95
C ASP A 133 -24.86 13.36 -8.09
N LEU A 134 -25.03 14.68 -8.15
CA LEU A 134 -24.39 15.64 -7.23
C LEU A 134 -24.88 15.53 -5.77
N GLY A 135 -25.87 14.67 -5.46
CA GLY A 135 -26.45 14.56 -4.12
C GLY A 135 -27.26 15.78 -3.69
N ALA A 136 -27.69 16.61 -4.66
CA ALA A 136 -28.58 17.73 -4.49
C ALA A 136 -30.04 17.34 -4.79
N LYS A 137 -30.98 18.17 -4.36
CA LYS A 137 -32.41 18.05 -4.67
C LYS A 137 -33.13 19.35 -4.40
N VAL A 138 -34.31 19.52 -4.98
CA VAL A 138 -35.21 20.63 -4.61
C VAL A 138 -35.55 20.52 -3.12
N ASP A 139 -35.45 21.64 -2.40
CA ASP A 139 -36.08 21.79 -1.11
C ASP A 139 -37.54 22.18 -1.34
N GLN A 140 -38.41 21.17 -1.30
CA GLN A 140 -39.85 21.34 -1.53
C GLN A 140 -40.48 22.34 -0.56
N GLU A 141 -40.05 22.35 0.71
CA GLU A 141 -40.62 23.24 1.74
C GLU A 141 -40.19 24.70 1.49
N ALA A 142 -38.90 24.93 1.24
CA ALA A 142 -38.41 26.27 0.92
C ALA A 142 -38.90 26.78 -0.44
N THR A 143 -39.10 25.90 -1.43
CA THR A 143 -39.64 26.26 -2.76
C THR A 143 -41.13 26.61 -2.69
N VAL A 144 -41.94 25.84 -1.95
CA VAL A 144 -43.35 26.17 -1.66
C VAL A 144 -43.45 27.50 -0.92
N ALA A 145 -42.61 27.73 0.09
CA ALA A 145 -42.59 28.99 0.84
C ALA A 145 -42.20 30.18 -0.06
N ALA A 146 -41.13 30.06 -0.84
CA ALA A 146 -40.68 31.14 -1.73
C ALA A 146 -41.71 31.46 -2.83
N ALA A 147 -42.34 30.45 -3.43
CA ALA A 147 -43.39 30.65 -4.43
C ALA A 147 -44.67 31.30 -3.86
N LEU A 148 -44.97 31.11 -2.56
CA LEU A 148 -46.03 31.83 -1.86
C LEU A 148 -45.64 33.27 -1.50
N ASP A 149 -44.35 33.58 -1.33
CA ASP A 149 -43.87 34.92 -0.95
C ASP A 149 -43.68 35.88 -2.15
N VAL A 150 -43.65 35.34 -3.38
CA VAL A 150 -43.65 36.12 -4.63
C VAL A 150 -44.80 37.14 -4.65
N GLY A 151 -44.49 38.37 -5.02
CA GLY A 151 -45.42 39.51 -5.02
C GLY A 151 -45.86 40.01 -3.63
N ARG A 152 -45.57 39.27 -2.55
CA ARG A 152 -45.86 39.65 -1.16
C ARG A 152 -44.69 40.39 -0.50
N ASP A 153 -43.44 40.01 -0.75
CA ASP A 153 -42.30 40.67 -0.09
C ASP A 153 -42.11 42.14 -0.51
N GLY A 154 -41.81 43.01 0.46
CA GLY A 154 -41.54 44.44 0.27
C GLY A 154 -42.46 45.41 1.00
N SER A 155 -42.35 46.70 0.66
CA SER A 155 -43.06 47.78 1.36
C SER A 155 -44.52 47.90 0.92
N VAL A 156 -45.44 48.03 1.88
CA VAL A 156 -46.90 48.25 1.72
C VAL A 156 -47.30 49.48 0.86
N VAL A 157 -46.36 50.33 0.48
CA VAL A 157 -46.60 51.44 -0.48
C VAL A 157 -46.35 51.01 -1.94
N GLY A 158 -45.58 49.94 -2.17
CA GLY A 158 -45.17 49.44 -3.48
C GLY A 158 -45.95 48.22 -3.99
N GLN A 159 -46.40 47.33 -3.10
CA GLN A 159 -47.09 46.07 -3.44
C GLN A 159 -48.27 46.22 -4.45
N PRO A 160 -49.14 47.25 -4.37
CA PRO A 160 -50.22 47.42 -5.36
C PRO A 160 -49.72 47.81 -6.76
N VAL A 161 -48.45 48.18 -6.90
CA VAL A 161 -47.80 48.61 -8.15
C VAL A 161 -46.94 47.49 -8.75
N SER A 162 -46.37 46.58 -7.95
CA SER A 162 -45.85 45.30 -8.46
C SER A 162 -46.98 44.41 -8.94
N TRP A 163 -48.03 44.19 -8.11
CA TRP A 163 -49.23 43.46 -8.52
C TRP A 163 -49.92 44.05 -9.78
N ALA A 164 -49.87 45.37 -9.99
CA ALA A 164 -50.38 45.98 -11.22
C ALA A 164 -49.48 45.77 -12.46
N ARG A 165 -48.19 45.45 -12.26
CA ARG A 165 -47.24 45.08 -13.31
C ARG A 165 -47.20 43.57 -13.58
N SER A 166 -47.53 42.72 -12.61
CA SER A 166 -47.58 41.27 -12.83
C SER A 166 -48.65 40.84 -13.85
N PHE A 167 -49.58 41.72 -14.24
CA PHE A 167 -50.49 41.54 -15.39
C PHE A 167 -49.91 41.98 -16.75
N LEU A 168 -48.66 42.46 -16.80
CA LEU A 168 -47.97 42.92 -18.01
C LEU A 168 -46.72 42.07 -18.28
N ASP A 169 -45.91 41.87 -17.24
CA ASP A 169 -44.74 41.01 -17.21
C ASP A 169 -45.01 39.90 -16.16
N GLY A 170 -44.64 38.65 -16.41
CA GLY A 170 -44.81 37.57 -15.43
C GLY A 170 -43.78 37.66 -14.29
N GLU A 171 -44.15 37.18 -13.10
CA GLU A 171 -43.19 36.97 -12.00
C GLU A 171 -42.78 35.49 -11.96
N THR A 172 -41.52 35.19 -11.63
CA THR A 172 -41.02 33.81 -11.55
C THR A 172 -40.61 33.50 -10.10
N ALA A 173 -41.09 32.37 -9.61
CA ALA A 173 -40.75 31.83 -8.30
C ALA A 173 -39.46 31.01 -8.37
N PRO A 174 -38.55 31.16 -7.39
CA PRO A 174 -37.28 30.45 -7.40
C PRO A 174 -37.46 28.97 -7.01
N VAL A 175 -36.77 28.08 -7.72
CA VAL A 175 -36.56 26.69 -7.28
C VAL A 175 -35.41 26.67 -6.28
N VAL A 176 -35.70 26.36 -5.01
CA VAL A 176 -34.66 26.29 -3.96
C VAL A 176 -34.05 24.90 -3.96
N PHE A 177 -32.72 24.81 -3.98
CA PHE A 177 -31.99 23.56 -3.92
C PHE A 177 -31.32 23.37 -2.55
N ARG A 178 -31.33 22.13 -2.05
CA ARG A 178 -30.54 21.67 -0.90
C ARG A 178 -29.68 20.49 -1.30
N ALA A 179 -28.50 20.37 -0.71
CA ALA A 179 -27.63 19.22 -0.92
C ALA A 179 -27.09 18.69 0.40
N ASN A 180 -26.71 17.41 0.42
CA ASN A 180 -25.94 16.84 1.53
C ASN A 180 -24.45 17.05 1.21
N PRO A 181 -23.70 17.87 1.99
CA PRO A 181 -22.31 18.21 1.65
C PRO A 181 -21.40 16.98 1.54
N VAL A 182 -21.69 15.90 2.29
CA VAL A 182 -20.93 14.64 2.19
C VAL A 182 -21.16 13.96 0.84
N ARG A 183 -22.38 13.99 0.30
CA ARG A 183 -22.68 13.40 -1.02
C ARG A 183 -22.20 14.26 -2.18
N VAL A 184 -22.27 15.58 -2.04
CA VAL A 184 -21.66 16.50 -3.01
C VAL A 184 -20.16 16.23 -3.07
N GLU A 185 -19.50 16.05 -1.92
CA GLU A 185 -18.08 15.70 -1.86
C GLU A 185 -17.78 14.33 -2.50
N GLU A 186 -18.53 13.28 -2.17
CA GLU A 186 -18.41 11.93 -2.79
C GLU A 186 -18.58 11.99 -4.32
N ALA A 187 -19.56 12.76 -4.81
CA ALA A 187 -19.79 12.99 -6.23
C ALA A 187 -18.63 13.78 -6.86
N LEU A 188 -18.19 14.88 -6.25
CA LEU A 188 -17.10 15.71 -6.73
C LEU A 188 -15.74 14.98 -6.74
N VAL A 189 -15.47 14.07 -5.81
CA VAL A 189 -14.31 13.15 -5.88
C VAL A 189 -14.41 12.28 -7.14
N THR A 190 -15.58 11.70 -7.40
CA THR A 190 -15.81 10.80 -8.54
C THR A 190 -15.74 11.53 -9.89
N LEU A 191 -16.31 12.74 -9.96
CA LEU A 191 -16.44 13.54 -11.17
C LEU A 191 -15.14 14.25 -11.61
N GLN A 192 -14.29 14.63 -10.66
CA GLN A 192 -12.99 15.28 -10.97
C GLN A 192 -11.87 14.27 -11.24
N GLY A 193 -12.02 13.01 -10.83
CA GLY A 193 -11.09 11.92 -11.17
C GLY A 193 -9.63 12.23 -10.82
N GLU A 194 -8.72 12.01 -11.79
CA GLU A 194 -7.27 12.25 -11.66
C GLU A 194 -6.90 13.74 -11.52
N GLU A 195 -7.84 14.66 -11.78
CA GLU A 195 -7.59 16.11 -11.75
C GLU A 195 -7.79 16.70 -10.35
N ARG A 196 -8.50 16.01 -9.46
CA ARG A 196 -8.58 16.36 -8.04
C ARG A 196 -7.36 15.83 -7.30
N THR A 197 -6.60 16.73 -6.69
CA THR A 197 -5.55 16.34 -5.74
C THR A 197 -6.18 16.31 -4.34
N PRO A 198 -6.32 15.14 -3.67
CA PRO A 198 -6.79 15.12 -2.29
C PRO A 198 -5.72 15.72 -1.35
N PRO A 199 -6.10 16.42 -0.28
CA PRO A 199 -5.15 16.87 0.73
C PRO A 199 -4.48 15.67 1.41
N VAL A 200 -3.21 15.84 1.79
CA VAL A 200 -2.46 14.90 2.61
C VAL A 200 -2.51 15.38 4.05
N GLU A 201 -3.15 14.60 4.93
CA GLU A 201 -3.21 14.88 6.36
C GLU A 201 -1.79 14.85 6.99
N PRO A 202 -1.45 15.79 7.90
CA PRO A 202 -0.14 15.80 8.54
C PRO A 202 0.13 14.52 9.33
N GLY A 203 1.41 14.15 9.40
CA GLY A 203 1.86 12.83 9.84
C GLY A 203 3.10 12.86 10.71
N LEU A 204 3.62 11.66 10.99
CA LEU A 204 4.87 11.46 11.71
C LEU A 204 5.77 10.55 10.89
N GLU A 205 7.04 10.92 10.76
CA GLU A 205 8.11 10.06 10.27
C GLU A 205 9.23 9.91 11.31
N LEU A 206 10.11 8.93 11.12
CA LEU A 206 11.18 8.60 12.07
C LEU A 206 12.54 9.04 11.49
N VAL A 207 13.03 10.19 11.94
CA VAL A 207 14.29 10.81 11.48
C VAL A 207 15.35 10.66 12.58
N GLU A 208 16.50 10.08 12.24
CA GLU A 208 17.66 9.86 13.13
C GLU A 208 17.34 9.24 14.53
N GLY A 209 16.20 8.54 14.67
CA GLY A 209 15.74 7.95 15.93
C GLY A 209 14.84 8.86 16.78
N ARG A 210 14.16 9.83 16.16
CA ARG A 210 13.09 10.65 16.75
C ARG A 210 11.90 10.79 15.81
N TYR A 211 10.72 10.99 16.37
CA TYR A 211 9.54 11.33 15.57
C TYR A 211 9.56 12.82 15.23
N GLU A 212 9.58 13.11 13.93
CA GLU A 212 9.45 14.45 13.37
C GLU A 212 8.12 14.57 12.59
N VAL A 213 7.64 15.80 12.45
CA VAL A 213 6.35 16.09 11.81
C VAL A 213 6.51 16.12 10.30
N VAL A 214 5.66 15.36 9.60
CA VAL A 214 5.43 15.57 8.17
C VAL A 214 4.28 16.57 8.06
N GLU A 215 4.58 17.78 7.60
CA GLU A 215 3.57 18.82 7.33
C GLU A 215 2.52 18.31 6.34
N GLY A 216 1.27 18.73 6.54
CA GLY A 216 0.16 18.44 5.65
C GLY A 216 0.33 19.15 4.31
N VAL A 217 -0.20 18.55 3.25
CA VAL A 217 -0.14 19.13 1.90
C VAL A 217 -1.54 19.45 1.42
N ASP A 218 -1.78 20.71 1.08
CA ASP A 218 -3.04 21.18 0.52
C ASP A 218 -3.41 20.43 -0.77
N GLY A 219 -4.65 19.98 -0.84
CA GLY A 219 -5.28 19.47 -2.04
C GLY A 219 -5.80 20.57 -2.95
N GLN A 220 -6.34 20.17 -4.11
CA GLN A 220 -7.01 21.05 -5.06
C GLN A 220 -8.30 20.37 -5.56
N GLY A 221 -9.41 21.10 -5.55
CA GLY A 221 -10.69 20.67 -6.10
C GLY A 221 -11.81 21.71 -5.93
N ILE A 222 -12.98 21.40 -6.49
CA ILE A 222 -14.22 22.19 -6.34
C ILE A 222 -14.74 22.10 -4.89
N ASP A 223 -15.18 23.24 -4.33
CA ASP A 223 -15.85 23.31 -3.02
C ASP A 223 -17.35 22.94 -3.13
N PRO A 224 -17.85 21.96 -2.35
CA PRO A 224 -19.28 21.64 -2.26
C PRO A 224 -20.22 22.84 -2.01
N ALA A 225 -19.75 23.88 -1.30
CA ALA A 225 -20.52 25.08 -1.02
C ALA A 225 -20.73 25.96 -2.27
N ASP A 226 -19.76 25.99 -3.20
CA ASP A 226 -19.90 26.73 -4.47
C ASP A 226 -20.96 26.07 -5.36
N VAL A 227 -20.95 24.74 -5.45
CA VAL A 227 -21.94 23.98 -6.24
C VAL A 227 -23.36 24.24 -5.74
N LEU A 228 -23.59 24.19 -4.43
CA LEU A 228 -24.91 24.49 -3.85
C LEU A 228 -25.32 25.96 -4.03
N SER A 229 -24.36 26.88 -3.98
CA SER A 229 -24.60 28.32 -4.25
C SER A 229 -24.93 28.56 -5.72
N GLY A 230 -24.26 27.86 -6.64
CA GLY A 230 -24.52 27.86 -8.07
C GLY A 230 -25.91 27.31 -8.42
N LEU A 231 -26.27 26.14 -7.88
CA LEU A 231 -27.60 25.55 -8.07
C LEU A 231 -28.71 26.52 -7.64
N ASN A 232 -28.58 27.15 -6.46
CA ASN A 232 -29.55 28.14 -6.00
C ASN A 232 -29.53 29.44 -6.82
N ARG A 233 -28.38 29.86 -7.38
CA ARG A 233 -28.29 30.99 -8.32
C ARG A 233 -29.07 30.72 -9.61
N VAL A 234 -28.95 29.54 -10.20
CA VAL A 234 -29.70 29.16 -11.42
C VAL A 234 -31.18 28.87 -11.11
N GLY A 235 -31.49 28.42 -9.90
CA GLY A 235 -32.85 28.16 -9.44
C GLY A 235 -33.78 29.39 -9.47
N ILE A 236 -33.24 30.62 -9.41
CA ILE A 236 -34.02 31.86 -9.37
C ILE A 236 -34.87 32.05 -10.62
N ASP A 237 -34.25 32.02 -11.80
CA ASP A 237 -34.88 32.28 -13.10
C ASP A 237 -35.08 30.97 -13.90
N SER A 238 -35.29 29.85 -13.19
CA SER A 238 -35.24 28.52 -13.80
C SER A 238 -36.38 28.24 -14.79
N GLU A 239 -36.03 28.03 -16.07
CA GLU A 239 -36.98 27.66 -17.15
C GLU A 239 -37.61 26.26 -17.00
N GLY A 240 -37.03 25.38 -16.16
CA GLY A 240 -37.59 24.08 -15.79
C GLY A 240 -36.59 22.93 -15.86
N PRO A 241 -36.96 21.71 -15.38
CA PRO A 241 -36.05 20.56 -15.29
C PRO A 241 -35.60 19.97 -16.65
N GLY A 242 -36.04 20.55 -17.77
CA GLY A 242 -35.57 20.22 -19.12
C GLY A 242 -34.53 21.18 -19.69
N ALA A 243 -34.19 22.27 -18.97
CA ALA A 243 -33.08 23.15 -19.31
C ALA A 243 -31.78 22.60 -18.70
N ALA A 244 -30.65 22.76 -19.41
CA ALA A 244 -29.34 22.40 -18.88
C ALA A 244 -28.87 23.46 -17.87
N ILE A 245 -28.41 23.03 -16.69
CA ILE A 245 -27.92 23.92 -15.64
C ILE A 245 -26.40 24.07 -15.80
N THR A 246 -25.92 25.25 -16.16
CA THR A 246 -24.47 25.54 -16.23
C THR A 246 -24.00 26.27 -14.98
N LEU A 247 -23.00 25.73 -14.28
CA LEU A 247 -22.45 26.27 -13.04
C LEU A 247 -20.96 26.60 -13.21
N GLU A 248 -20.63 27.88 -13.31
CA GLU A 248 -19.26 28.36 -13.14
C GLU A 248 -18.81 28.07 -11.70
N VAL A 249 -17.77 27.25 -11.51
CA VAL A 249 -17.18 26.94 -10.20
C VAL A 249 -15.66 26.94 -10.26
N GLU A 250 -15.01 27.49 -9.24
CA GLU A 250 -13.55 27.63 -9.21
C GLU A 250 -12.88 26.37 -8.63
N ASN A 251 -11.72 26.01 -9.17
CA ASN A 251 -10.84 25.04 -8.53
C ASN A 251 -10.15 25.72 -7.34
N LYS A 252 -10.42 25.24 -6.12
CA LYS A 252 -9.94 25.83 -4.87
C LYS A 252 -8.93 24.94 -4.18
N THR A 253 -8.10 25.56 -3.36
CA THR A 253 -7.17 24.88 -2.46
C THR A 253 -7.96 24.30 -1.28
N ILE A 254 -7.85 22.99 -1.08
CA ILE A 254 -8.56 22.23 -0.04
C ILE A 254 -7.53 21.86 1.03
N PRO A 255 -7.56 22.47 2.23
CA PRO A 255 -6.58 22.17 3.26
C PRO A 255 -6.77 20.77 3.87
N PRO A 256 -5.72 20.21 4.51
CA PRO A 256 -5.85 19.10 5.44
C PRO A 256 -6.91 19.36 6.50
N ARG A 257 -7.55 18.29 7.00
CA ARG A 257 -8.63 18.40 7.99
C ARG A 257 -8.09 18.58 9.40
N PHE A 258 -6.87 18.10 9.66
CA PHE A 258 -6.13 18.35 10.90
C PHE A 258 -4.96 19.31 10.64
N PRO A 259 -4.73 20.31 11.50
CA PRO A 259 -3.59 21.22 11.36
C PRO A 259 -2.28 20.52 11.76
N ASP A 260 -1.14 21.05 11.31
CA ASP A 260 0.18 20.49 11.62
C ASP A 260 0.46 20.45 13.13
N ALA A 261 -0.11 21.40 13.89
CA ALA A 261 -0.06 21.42 15.36
C ALA A 261 -0.67 20.18 16.04
N ASP A 262 -1.64 19.50 15.42
CA ASP A 262 -2.15 18.21 15.91
C ASP A 262 -1.09 17.11 15.75
N ALA A 263 -0.24 17.20 14.71
CA ALA A 263 0.89 16.28 14.49
C ALA A 263 2.11 16.67 15.33
N GLU A 264 2.39 17.95 15.58
CA GLU A 264 3.41 18.41 16.54
C GLU A 264 3.14 17.84 17.94
N ALA A 265 1.89 17.95 18.43
CA ALA A 265 1.49 17.38 19.70
C ALA A 265 1.62 15.84 19.71
N LEU A 266 1.33 15.19 18.59
CA LEU A 266 1.47 13.74 18.42
C LEU A 266 2.94 13.28 18.34
N ALA A 267 3.84 14.12 17.82
CA ALA A 267 5.27 13.88 17.79
C ALA A 267 5.85 13.93 19.21
N VAL A 268 5.40 14.88 20.04
CA VAL A 268 5.76 14.92 21.46
C VAL A 268 5.24 13.68 22.19
N GLU A 269 3.96 13.31 22.01
CA GLU A 269 3.38 12.08 22.58
C GLU A 269 4.21 10.83 22.19
N ALA A 270 4.66 10.73 20.92
CA ALA A 270 5.42 9.58 20.44
C ALA A 270 6.88 9.54 20.92
N ASN A 271 7.55 10.69 21.03
CA ASN A 271 8.90 10.77 21.58
C ASN A 271 8.89 10.50 23.10
N ASP A 272 7.98 11.12 23.86
CA ASP A 272 7.82 10.87 25.30
C ASP A 272 7.51 9.39 25.61
N MET A 273 6.73 8.72 24.74
CA MET A 273 6.44 7.27 24.83
C MET A 273 7.62 6.35 24.48
N THR A 274 8.73 6.87 23.93
CA THR A 274 9.83 6.05 23.38
C THR A 274 11.25 6.44 23.80
N ASP A 275 11.46 7.62 24.41
CA ASP A 275 12.79 8.07 24.88
C ASP A 275 13.38 7.14 25.98
N GLU A 276 12.54 6.53 26.82
CA GLU A 276 12.97 5.53 27.82
C GLU A 276 12.65 4.07 27.39
N PRO A 277 13.51 3.09 27.73
CA PRO A 277 13.25 1.68 27.44
C PRO A 277 12.14 1.09 28.31
N LEU A 278 11.30 0.23 27.73
CA LEU A 278 10.28 -0.53 28.47
C LEU A 278 10.89 -1.79 29.07
N GLU A 279 10.87 -1.91 30.40
CA GLU A 279 11.24 -3.13 31.12
C GLU A 279 10.16 -4.20 30.90
N ILE A 280 10.56 -5.41 30.52
CA ILE A 280 9.68 -6.55 30.27
C ILE A 280 10.14 -7.73 31.13
N THR A 281 9.30 -8.10 32.10
CA THR A 281 9.52 -9.24 32.99
C THR A 281 8.63 -10.41 32.59
N ALA A 282 9.19 -11.62 32.51
CA ALA A 282 8.42 -12.84 32.28
C ALA A 282 9.11 -14.04 32.95
N GLY A 283 8.34 -14.87 33.66
CA GLY A 283 8.87 -16.03 34.38
C GLY A 283 9.81 -15.73 35.56
N GLY A 284 9.99 -14.46 35.93
CA GLY A 284 10.98 -14.00 36.91
C GLY A 284 12.32 -13.54 36.30
N GLU A 285 12.47 -13.64 34.98
CA GLU A 285 13.56 -13.03 34.21
C GLU A 285 13.12 -11.68 33.63
N THR A 286 14.05 -10.79 33.29
CA THR A 286 13.75 -9.41 32.87
C THR A 286 14.72 -8.94 31.77
N ALA A 287 14.18 -8.31 30.73
CA ALA A 287 14.94 -7.65 29.66
C ALA A 287 14.20 -6.40 29.17
N ASN A 288 14.85 -5.55 28.38
CA ASN A 288 14.32 -4.25 27.99
C ASN A 288 14.05 -4.18 26.49
N ALA A 289 12.86 -3.68 26.10
CA ALA A 289 12.64 -3.18 24.76
C ALA A 289 13.32 -1.81 24.61
N THR A 290 14.23 -1.69 23.64
CA THR A 290 14.99 -0.46 23.41
C THR A 290 14.15 0.64 22.75
N PRO A 291 14.50 1.93 22.90
CA PRO A 291 13.85 3.04 22.19
C PRO A 291 13.61 2.78 20.71
N ALA A 292 14.60 2.26 19.99
CA ALA A 292 14.48 1.92 18.56
C ALA A 292 13.42 0.83 18.26
N GLN A 293 13.17 -0.09 19.20
CA GLN A 293 12.09 -1.09 19.08
C GLN A 293 10.73 -0.47 19.41
N LEU A 294 10.65 0.40 20.44
CA LEU A 294 9.41 1.15 20.73
C LEU A 294 9.01 2.04 19.54
N GLN A 295 9.98 2.69 18.91
CA GLN A 295 9.82 3.51 17.69
C GLN A 295 9.46 2.66 16.46
N ASN A 296 9.91 1.41 16.38
CA ASN A 296 9.40 0.48 15.37
C ASN A 296 7.89 0.24 15.56
N TRP A 297 7.41 0.17 16.81
CA TRP A 297 6.02 -0.20 17.12
C TRP A 297 4.99 0.92 16.96
N ILE A 298 5.39 2.19 16.93
CA ILE A 298 4.45 3.33 16.89
C ILE A 298 4.42 3.98 15.50
N SER A 299 3.22 4.36 15.04
CA SER A 299 3.01 5.23 13.88
C SER A 299 1.87 6.22 14.14
N SER A 300 1.79 7.29 13.36
CA SER A 300 0.56 8.08 13.28
C SER A 300 -0.59 7.27 12.65
N LYS A 301 -1.83 7.71 12.88
CA LYS A 301 -3.00 7.31 12.11
C LYS A 301 -4.06 8.42 12.11
N VAL A 302 -4.58 8.72 10.91
CA VAL A 302 -5.75 9.57 10.69
C VAL A 302 -7.00 8.93 11.31
N GLY A 303 -7.64 9.65 12.23
CA GLY A 303 -8.91 9.24 12.85
C GLY A 303 -10.13 9.92 12.23
N ALA A 304 -11.31 9.63 12.78
CA ALA A 304 -12.56 10.30 12.40
C ALA A 304 -12.62 11.76 12.90
N GLU A 305 -12.04 12.04 14.08
CA GLU A 305 -12.19 13.31 14.81
C GLU A 305 -10.86 14.00 15.18
N ARG A 306 -9.73 13.26 15.12
CA ARG A 306 -8.37 13.75 15.41
C ARG A 306 -7.32 12.77 14.89
N LEU A 307 -6.07 13.23 14.74
CA LEU A 307 -4.91 12.35 14.64
C LEU A 307 -4.70 11.56 15.96
N ARG A 308 -4.18 10.32 15.86
CA ARG A 308 -3.94 9.41 17.00
C ARG A 308 -2.72 8.52 16.75
N LEU A 309 -2.01 8.11 17.81
CA LEU A 309 -0.98 7.09 17.71
C LEU A 309 -1.59 5.68 17.55
N LYS A 310 -1.04 4.93 16.59
CA LYS A 310 -1.26 3.50 16.39
C LYS A 310 -0.03 2.75 16.92
N ILE A 311 -0.21 2.01 18.01
CA ILE A 311 0.74 0.96 18.41
C ILE A 311 0.43 -0.31 17.62
N ASP A 312 1.41 -0.81 16.87
CA ASP A 312 1.30 -2.00 16.05
C ASP A 312 1.60 -3.28 16.84
N LYS A 313 0.54 -4.05 17.10
CA LYS A 313 0.61 -5.29 17.88
C LYS A 313 1.27 -6.44 17.13
N GLU A 314 1.37 -6.39 15.80
CA GLU A 314 1.99 -7.46 15.02
C GLU A 314 3.52 -7.30 15.05
N LYS A 315 4.03 -6.06 14.95
CA LYS A 315 5.45 -5.79 15.21
C LYS A 315 5.87 -6.20 16.63
N ILE A 316 5.06 -5.89 17.65
CA ILE A 316 5.33 -6.32 19.04
C ILE A 316 5.40 -7.86 19.15
N LYS A 317 4.54 -8.62 18.45
CA LYS A 317 4.61 -10.11 18.45
C LYS A 317 5.92 -10.63 17.85
N VAL A 318 6.45 -9.97 16.82
CA VAL A 318 7.70 -10.37 16.16
C VAL A 318 8.92 -10.02 17.01
N ASP A 319 8.92 -8.83 17.63
CA ASP A 319 10.08 -8.36 18.40
C ASP A 319 10.16 -8.99 19.81
N LEU A 320 9.04 -9.40 20.43
CA LEU A 320 9.03 -9.99 21.78
C LEU A 320 9.92 -11.25 21.93
N PRO A 321 9.85 -12.27 21.05
CA PRO A 321 10.77 -13.41 21.07
C PRO A 321 12.24 -13.04 20.84
N LEU A 322 12.51 -11.92 20.15
CA LEU A 322 13.87 -11.44 19.87
C LEU A 322 14.46 -10.65 21.05
N ILE A 323 13.61 -10.00 21.85
CA ILE A 323 13.98 -9.35 23.13
C ILE A 323 14.19 -10.41 24.23
N LEU A 324 13.45 -11.53 24.16
CA LEU A 324 13.36 -12.54 25.23
C LEU A 324 13.79 -13.95 24.76
N PRO A 325 14.91 -14.12 24.00
CA PRO A 325 15.20 -15.35 23.26
C PRO A 325 15.65 -16.54 24.14
N ALA A 326 16.05 -16.27 25.39
CA ALA A 326 16.53 -17.25 26.36
C ALA A 326 15.49 -17.62 27.43
N PHE A 327 14.30 -17.00 27.38
CA PHE A 327 13.31 -17.09 28.45
C PHE A 327 12.41 -18.32 28.23
N GLY A 328 12.35 -19.21 29.22
CA GLY A 328 11.58 -20.45 29.18
C GLY A 328 12.38 -21.66 28.66
N ASP A 329 11.71 -22.80 28.51
CA ASP A 329 12.32 -24.02 27.97
C ASP A 329 12.37 -23.95 26.43
N PRO A 330 13.54 -23.98 25.78
CA PRO A 330 13.60 -23.93 24.32
C PRO A 330 12.88 -25.15 23.69
N PRO A 331 12.20 -24.99 22.55
CA PRO A 331 11.66 -26.11 21.81
C PRO A 331 12.78 -27.03 21.33
N VAL A 332 12.41 -28.26 20.98
CA VAL A 332 13.33 -29.22 20.37
C VAL A 332 12.77 -29.60 19.03
N ASP A 333 13.49 -29.28 17.96
CA ASP A 333 13.10 -29.62 16.59
C ASP A 333 12.96 -31.13 16.39
N ALA A 334 12.14 -31.51 15.41
CA ALA A 334 12.13 -32.87 14.91
C ALA A 334 13.48 -33.20 14.25
N SER A 335 13.87 -34.47 14.25
CA SER A 335 15.07 -34.93 13.56
C SER A 335 14.87 -36.31 12.96
N PHE A 336 15.84 -36.79 12.17
CA PHE A 336 15.79 -38.13 11.62
C PHE A 336 16.80 -39.05 12.30
N THR A 337 16.43 -40.31 12.45
CA THR A 337 17.34 -41.41 12.76
C THR A 337 17.16 -42.52 11.73
N VAL A 338 18.09 -43.48 11.67
CA VAL A 338 17.96 -44.68 10.84
C VAL A 338 17.96 -45.89 11.75
N GLY A 339 16.79 -46.53 11.88
CA GLY A 339 16.56 -47.72 12.68
C GLY A 339 16.82 -49.01 11.89
N ALA A 340 16.47 -50.15 12.49
CA ALA A 340 16.65 -51.47 11.87
C ALA A 340 15.72 -51.73 10.66
N PHE A 341 14.76 -50.84 10.41
CA PHE A 341 13.74 -50.98 9.36
C PHE A 341 13.76 -49.85 8.31
N GLY A 342 14.60 -48.82 8.48
CA GLY A 342 14.66 -47.66 7.59
C GLY A 342 14.81 -46.34 8.34
N PRO A 343 14.54 -45.19 7.68
CA PRO A 343 14.51 -43.89 8.35
C PRO A 343 13.29 -43.79 9.28
N GLU A 344 13.48 -43.13 10.42
CA GLU A 344 12.45 -42.90 11.44
C GLU A 344 12.51 -41.41 11.88
N VAL A 345 11.34 -40.77 11.98
CA VAL A 345 11.23 -39.41 12.55
C VAL A 345 11.33 -39.49 14.07
N VAL A 346 12.25 -38.71 14.64
CA VAL A 346 12.30 -38.39 16.06
C VAL A 346 11.41 -37.16 16.27
N PRO A 347 10.28 -37.27 16.99
CA PRO A 347 9.33 -36.16 17.09
C PRO A 347 9.92 -34.95 17.80
N GLY A 348 9.64 -33.77 17.24
CA GLY A 348 9.89 -32.49 17.89
C GLY A 348 9.01 -32.33 19.14
N ARG A 349 9.38 -31.39 20.00
CA ARG A 349 8.68 -31.09 21.25
C ARG A 349 8.53 -29.58 21.42
N PRO A 350 7.32 -29.07 21.67
CA PRO A 350 7.12 -27.66 21.95
C PRO A 350 7.83 -27.27 23.24
N GLY A 351 8.43 -26.08 23.22
CA GLY A 351 9.01 -25.42 24.38
C GLY A 351 8.01 -24.49 25.07
N THR A 352 8.52 -23.73 26.02
CA THR A 352 7.85 -22.56 26.59
C THR A 352 8.71 -21.33 26.37
N GLY A 353 8.09 -20.17 26.17
CA GLY A 353 8.84 -18.94 26.07
C GLY A 353 7.96 -17.71 25.95
N CYS A 354 8.56 -16.55 25.74
CA CYS A 354 7.76 -15.35 25.60
C CYS A 354 7.11 -15.27 24.20
N CYS A 355 5.80 -15.08 24.07
CA CYS A 355 4.82 -14.82 25.14
C CYS A 355 3.44 -15.41 24.85
N ALA A 356 2.64 -15.57 25.91
CA ALA A 356 1.28 -16.06 25.85
C ALA A 356 0.38 -15.22 24.92
N PRO A 357 -0.65 -15.82 24.29
CA PRO A 357 -1.61 -15.10 23.46
C PRO A 357 -2.19 -13.87 24.17
N GLY A 358 -2.11 -12.71 23.50
CA GLY A 358 -2.55 -11.42 24.04
C GLY A 358 -1.43 -10.55 24.64
N SER A 359 -0.21 -11.06 24.85
CA SER A 359 0.89 -10.29 25.45
C SER A 359 1.22 -8.98 24.71
N ALA A 360 1.17 -8.97 23.37
CA ALA A 360 1.32 -7.76 22.57
C ALA A 360 0.22 -6.70 22.81
N ALA A 361 -0.95 -7.10 23.31
CA ALA A 361 -1.98 -6.16 23.75
C ALA A 361 -1.71 -5.61 25.16
N ILE A 362 -1.05 -6.37 26.04
CA ILE A 362 -0.61 -5.92 27.37
C ILE A 362 0.51 -4.87 27.21
N VAL A 363 1.54 -5.17 26.42
CA VAL A 363 2.61 -4.21 26.05
C VAL A 363 2.02 -2.92 25.45
N ALA A 364 1.11 -3.05 24.48
CA ALA A 364 0.44 -1.90 23.88
C ALA A 364 -0.54 -1.17 24.83
N THR A 365 -0.84 -1.70 26.01
CA THR A 365 -1.58 -0.99 27.06
C THR A 365 -0.61 -0.25 27.97
N ALA A 366 0.44 -0.93 28.46
CA ALA A 366 1.48 -0.33 29.29
C ALA A 366 2.09 0.93 28.66
N LEU A 367 2.39 0.89 27.35
CA LEU A 367 2.88 2.06 26.60
C LEU A 367 1.89 3.23 26.59
N ARG A 368 0.58 2.98 26.46
CA ARG A 368 -0.46 4.05 26.50
C ARG A 368 -0.68 4.63 27.90
N GLU A 369 -0.32 3.88 28.92
CA GLU A 369 -0.47 4.28 30.32
C GLU A 369 0.79 4.96 30.86
N GLY A 370 1.87 5.06 30.06
CA GLY A 370 3.17 5.60 30.48
C GLY A 370 3.92 4.69 31.45
N THR A 371 3.61 3.39 31.45
CA THR A 371 4.15 2.43 32.42
C THR A 371 5.47 1.86 31.91
N GLY A 372 6.60 2.27 32.51
CA GLY A 372 7.95 1.83 32.13
C GLY A 372 8.32 0.36 32.42
N SER A 373 7.37 -0.45 32.93
CA SER A 373 7.57 -1.88 33.23
C SER A 373 6.31 -2.71 32.95
N VAL A 374 6.43 -3.89 32.35
CA VAL A 374 5.31 -4.80 32.08
C VAL A 374 5.64 -6.26 32.41
N GLU A 375 4.71 -6.95 33.08
CA GLU A 375 4.82 -8.39 33.37
C GLU A 375 4.03 -9.21 32.33
N LEU A 376 4.66 -10.21 31.73
CA LEU A 376 4.10 -11.10 30.71
C LEU A 376 4.17 -12.58 31.13
N GLN A 377 3.27 -13.38 30.58
CA GLN A 377 3.23 -14.83 30.81
C GLN A 377 3.88 -15.58 29.64
N PHE A 378 4.55 -16.70 29.92
CA PHE A 378 5.06 -17.59 28.89
C PHE A 378 3.90 -18.28 28.14
N GLY A 379 4.06 -18.42 26.83
CA GLY A 379 3.22 -19.23 25.96
C GLY A 379 3.93 -20.53 25.55
N PRO A 380 3.24 -21.42 24.83
CA PRO A 380 3.92 -22.46 24.06
C PRO A 380 4.79 -21.81 22.99
N ARG A 381 5.98 -22.38 22.74
CA ARG A 381 6.79 -22.09 21.56
C ARG A 381 6.91 -23.39 20.77
N GLU A 382 6.43 -23.39 19.53
CA GLU A 382 6.62 -24.53 18.64
C GLU A 382 8.10 -24.64 18.19
N PRO A 383 8.58 -25.84 17.81
CA PRO A 383 9.88 -25.99 17.15
C PRO A 383 9.95 -25.21 15.83
N ASP A 384 11.18 -24.84 15.45
CA ASP A 384 11.47 -24.14 14.20
C ASP A 384 11.41 -25.13 13.00
N PHE A 385 11.53 -26.45 13.27
CA PHE A 385 11.20 -27.55 12.36
C PHE A 385 10.37 -28.64 13.08
N SER A 386 9.10 -28.81 12.70
CA SER A 386 8.14 -29.64 13.44
C SER A 386 8.12 -31.12 13.01
N THR A 387 7.44 -31.96 13.80
CA THR A 387 7.19 -33.35 13.43
C THR A 387 6.36 -33.46 12.15
N GLU A 388 5.42 -32.54 11.91
CA GLU A 388 4.61 -32.51 10.69
C GLU A 388 5.47 -32.14 9.47
N ASP A 389 6.40 -31.19 9.60
CA ASP A 389 7.37 -30.88 8.55
C ASP A 389 8.29 -32.07 8.24
N ALA A 390 8.76 -32.78 9.27
CA ALA A 390 9.60 -33.96 9.12
C ALA A 390 8.88 -35.13 8.44
N GLU A 391 7.60 -35.35 8.76
CA GLU A 391 6.75 -36.35 8.09
C GLU A 391 6.41 -35.94 6.65
N ALA A 392 6.13 -34.65 6.40
CA ALA A 392 5.80 -34.11 5.09
C ALA A 392 6.94 -34.23 4.06
N LEU A 393 8.20 -34.36 4.50
CA LEU A 393 9.34 -34.60 3.61
C LEU A 393 9.32 -35.97 2.92
N GLY A 394 8.53 -36.95 3.38
CA GLY A 394 8.37 -38.23 2.69
C GLY A 394 9.66 -39.07 2.58
N ILE A 395 10.53 -39.01 3.60
CA ILE A 395 11.75 -39.82 3.68
C ILE A 395 11.37 -41.23 4.19
N VAL A 396 11.30 -42.24 3.31
CA VAL A 396 10.70 -43.56 3.60
C VAL A 396 11.53 -44.79 3.19
N GLU A 397 12.44 -44.67 2.21
CA GLU A 397 13.24 -45.78 1.69
C GLU A 397 14.69 -45.36 1.42
N GLU A 398 15.59 -46.34 1.27
CA GLU A 398 16.95 -46.08 0.80
C GLU A 398 17.00 -45.93 -0.73
N ILE A 399 17.42 -44.76 -1.20
CA ILE A 399 17.58 -44.45 -2.63
C ILE A 399 19.03 -44.62 -3.12
N SER A 400 20.02 -44.65 -2.21
CA SER A 400 21.37 -45.11 -2.53
C SER A 400 21.35 -46.58 -2.94
N LEU A 401 21.99 -46.91 -4.06
CA LEU A 401 22.10 -48.31 -4.51
C LEU A 401 23.28 -49.00 -3.78
N PRO A 402 23.12 -50.25 -3.33
CA PRO A 402 24.22 -51.03 -2.76
C PRO A 402 25.28 -51.34 -3.82
N ASP A 403 26.52 -51.48 -3.37
CA ASP A 403 27.65 -51.91 -4.20
C ASP A 403 27.46 -53.37 -4.67
N GLU A 404 27.38 -53.57 -5.99
CA GLU A 404 27.37 -54.91 -6.60
C GLU A 404 28.80 -55.45 -6.83
N GLU A 405 29.77 -54.55 -6.98
CA GLU A 405 31.14 -54.84 -7.40
C GLU A 405 32.14 -54.00 -6.59
N PRO A 406 33.37 -54.48 -6.33
CA PRO A 406 34.41 -53.68 -5.67
C PRO A 406 34.72 -52.39 -6.43
N CYS A 407 35.04 -51.31 -5.71
CA CYS A 407 35.31 -49.99 -6.30
C CYS A 407 36.35 -49.97 -7.43
N ASN A 408 37.37 -50.82 -7.31
CA ASN A 408 38.51 -50.93 -8.21
C ASN A 408 38.38 -52.08 -9.22
N SER A 409 37.18 -52.67 -9.39
CA SER A 409 36.91 -53.69 -10.41
C SER A 409 36.93 -53.13 -11.85
N GLY A 410 36.73 -51.81 -12.00
CA GLY A 410 36.47 -51.16 -13.28
C GLY A 410 35.04 -51.36 -13.81
N ALA A 411 34.16 -52.01 -13.04
CA ALA A 411 32.78 -52.25 -13.45
C ALA A 411 31.92 -50.97 -13.40
N ALA A 412 30.97 -50.87 -14.33
CA ALA A 412 29.99 -49.79 -14.36
C ALA A 412 29.14 -49.73 -13.07
N SER A 413 29.01 -50.84 -12.33
CA SER A 413 28.26 -50.97 -11.07
C SER A 413 29.10 -50.95 -9.78
N GLY A 414 30.43 -50.80 -9.85
CA GLY A 414 31.28 -50.75 -8.64
C GLY A 414 31.31 -49.37 -7.97
N CYS A 415 31.54 -49.29 -6.66
CA CYS A 415 31.65 -48.00 -5.95
C CYS A 415 30.38 -47.13 -6.04
N ARG A 416 29.19 -47.71 -5.93
CA ARG A 416 27.90 -47.00 -5.96
C ARG A 416 27.64 -46.17 -4.72
N SER A 417 28.00 -46.67 -3.55
CA SER A 417 27.69 -46.03 -2.26
C SER A 417 28.84 -46.08 -1.25
N SER A 418 29.77 -47.05 -1.34
CA SER A 418 30.94 -47.12 -0.46
C SER A 418 32.25 -46.78 -1.18
N THR A 419 33.24 -46.29 -0.43
CA THR A 419 34.67 -46.33 -0.84
C THR A 419 35.54 -46.87 0.28
N HIS A 420 36.69 -47.46 -0.08
CA HIS A 420 37.56 -48.18 0.86
C HIS A 420 38.90 -47.46 1.10
N HIS A 421 39.52 -47.72 2.26
CA HIS A 421 40.83 -47.19 2.67
C HIS A 421 41.54 -48.16 3.63
N ASN A 422 42.85 -48.00 3.84
CA ASN A 422 43.55 -48.76 4.86
C ASN A 422 43.20 -48.18 6.25
N CYS A 423 43.19 -49.03 7.27
CA CYS A 423 42.99 -48.58 8.64
C CYS A 423 44.17 -47.76 9.16
N CYS A 424 43.89 -46.91 10.15
CA CYS A 424 44.87 -46.10 10.88
C CYS A 424 45.65 -45.04 10.07
N GLU A 425 45.36 -44.81 8.78
CA GLU A 425 45.89 -43.64 8.06
C GLU A 425 45.29 -42.34 8.61
N SER A 426 46.07 -41.27 8.79
CA SER A 426 45.59 -39.99 9.37
C SER A 426 44.41 -39.37 8.62
N ARG A 427 44.29 -39.61 7.30
CA ARG A 427 43.14 -39.21 6.49
C ARG A 427 41.82 -39.88 6.89
N VAL A 428 41.85 -41.05 7.53
CA VAL A 428 40.63 -41.74 8.01
C VAL A 428 39.93 -40.89 9.05
N THR A 429 40.67 -40.29 9.99
CA THR A 429 40.12 -39.32 10.96
C THR A 429 39.43 -38.15 10.27
N ASN A 430 40.01 -37.62 9.17
CA ASN A 430 39.39 -36.54 8.41
C ASN A 430 38.09 -36.97 7.69
N ILE A 431 38.06 -38.18 7.12
CA ILE A 431 36.89 -38.75 6.44
C ILE A 431 35.76 -39.05 7.43
N GLN A 432 36.08 -39.68 8.57
CA GLN A 432 35.16 -39.95 9.67
C GLN A 432 34.61 -38.65 10.26
N ARG A 433 35.46 -37.63 10.47
CA ARG A 433 35.02 -36.31 10.93
C ARG A 433 34.03 -35.64 9.98
N MET A 434 34.18 -35.80 8.65
CA MET A 434 33.17 -35.33 7.69
C MET A 434 31.86 -36.11 7.79
N ALA A 435 31.94 -37.44 7.97
CA ALA A 435 30.75 -38.27 8.15
C ALA A 435 29.95 -37.87 9.39
N ASP A 436 30.62 -37.62 10.53
CA ASP A 436 29.94 -37.21 11.76
C ASP A 436 29.35 -35.79 11.70
N ILE A 437 29.83 -34.92 10.81
CA ILE A 437 29.24 -33.59 10.57
C ILE A 437 28.02 -33.69 9.64
N VAL A 438 28.02 -34.62 8.68
CA VAL A 438 26.99 -34.74 7.63
C VAL A 438 25.87 -35.73 7.99
N ARG A 439 26.07 -36.62 8.97
CA ARG A 439 25.06 -37.59 9.41
C ARG A 439 23.85 -36.89 10.02
N GLY A 440 22.69 -37.06 9.37
CA GLY A 440 21.45 -36.40 9.74
C GLY A 440 21.14 -35.14 8.94
N TYR A 441 22.04 -34.69 8.05
CA TYR A 441 21.76 -33.57 7.16
C TYR A 441 20.63 -33.93 6.18
N VAL A 442 19.70 -33.02 5.97
CA VAL A 442 18.58 -33.18 5.05
C VAL A 442 18.66 -32.15 3.95
N ILE A 443 18.69 -32.60 2.70
CA ILE A 443 18.50 -31.74 1.55
C ILE A 443 17.00 -31.53 1.35
N MET A 444 16.49 -30.33 1.61
CA MET A 444 15.09 -29.98 1.38
C MET A 444 14.72 -30.08 -0.11
N PRO A 445 13.44 -30.29 -0.49
CA PRO A 445 12.99 -30.26 -1.88
C PRO A 445 13.41 -28.97 -2.59
N GLY A 446 14.09 -29.07 -3.73
CA GLY A 446 14.65 -27.93 -4.47
C GLY A 446 15.85 -27.24 -3.82
N GLY A 447 16.34 -27.72 -2.66
CA GLY A 447 17.55 -27.24 -2.00
C GLY A 447 18.81 -28.03 -2.39
N HIS A 448 19.95 -27.68 -1.79
CA HIS A 448 21.25 -28.30 -2.08
C HIS A 448 22.03 -28.74 -0.84
N PHE A 449 22.98 -29.64 -1.05
CA PHE A 449 24.07 -29.95 -0.12
C PHE A 449 25.39 -29.52 -0.76
N SER A 450 26.06 -28.57 -0.11
CA SER A 450 27.39 -28.08 -0.48
C SER A 450 28.37 -28.48 0.60
N ILE A 451 29.38 -29.28 0.24
CA ILE A 451 30.34 -29.82 1.23
C ILE A 451 31.03 -28.69 2.00
N ASN A 452 31.42 -27.61 1.33
CA ASN A 452 32.16 -26.53 1.98
C ASN A 452 31.30 -25.58 2.82
N GLU A 453 29.98 -25.57 2.64
CA GLU A 453 29.04 -24.88 3.53
C GLU A 453 28.80 -25.69 4.80
N VAL A 454 28.47 -26.98 4.67
CA VAL A 454 28.09 -27.84 5.81
C VAL A 454 29.29 -28.27 6.65
N VAL A 455 30.45 -28.54 6.03
CA VAL A 455 31.67 -29.00 6.73
C VAL A 455 32.61 -27.84 7.08
N GLY A 456 32.48 -26.69 6.41
CA GLY A 456 33.32 -25.51 6.65
C GLY A 456 34.82 -25.74 6.39
N GLN A 457 35.66 -24.88 6.98
CA GLN A 457 37.11 -24.97 6.81
C GLN A 457 37.70 -26.15 7.58
N ARG A 458 38.60 -26.90 6.94
CA ARG A 458 39.32 -28.01 7.56
C ARG A 458 40.47 -27.45 8.40
N THR A 459 40.26 -27.35 9.71
CA THR A 459 41.26 -26.85 10.67
C THR A 459 41.42 -27.82 11.83
N THR A 460 42.54 -27.71 12.56
CA THR A 460 42.76 -28.48 13.79
C THR A 460 41.76 -28.13 14.89
N ALA A 461 41.32 -26.88 14.97
CA ALA A 461 40.25 -26.44 15.86
C ALA A 461 38.89 -27.11 15.53
N ASN A 462 38.61 -27.36 14.26
CA ASN A 462 37.39 -28.04 13.80
C ASN A 462 37.47 -29.59 13.90
N GLY A 463 38.60 -30.13 14.40
CA GLY A 463 38.83 -31.56 14.61
C GLY A 463 39.51 -32.30 13.45
N PHE A 464 40.08 -31.58 12.47
CA PHE A 464 40.83 -32.20 11.37
C PHE A 464 42.32 -32.34 11.67
N VAL A 465 42.94 -33.38 11.12
CA VAL A 465 44.37 -33.68 11.29
C VAL A 465 45.13 -33.50 9.97
N THR A 466 46.44 -33.30 10.07
CA THR A 466 47.34 -33.29 8.90
C THR A 466 47.39 -34.67 8.26
N ALA A 467 47.27 -34.71 6.93
CA ALA A 467 47.48 -35.91 6.11
C ALA A 467 47.84 -35.51 4.68
N GLY A 468 48.28 -36.49 3.88
CA GLY A 468 48.54 -36.32 2.46
C GLY A 468 47.33 -35.79 1.67
N ALA A 469 47.58 -34.72 0.93
CA ALA A 469 46.68 -34.05 -0.01
C ALA A 469 47.36 -33.94 -1.39
N ILE A 470 46.59 -33.53 -2.40
CA ILE A 470 47.10 -33.20 -3.74
C ILE A 470 46.74 -31.74 -4.00
N GLU A 471 47.73 -30.85 -4.01
CA GLU A 471 47.56 -29.41 -4.25
C GLU A 471 48.30 -29.04 -5.53
N ASN A 472 47.61 -28.39 -6.48
CA ASN A 472 48.10 -28.09 -7.84
C ASN A 472 48.67 -29.30 -8.63
N GLY A 473 48.39 -30.53 -8.18
CA GLY A 473 48.96 -31.74 -8.77
C GLY A 473 50.34 -32.12 -8.23
N GLU A 474 50.71 -31.66 -7.04
CA GLU A 474 51.83 -32.18 -6.23
C GLU A 474 51.30 -32.78 -4.92
N HIS A 475 52.00 -33.78 -4.38
CA HIS A 475 51.68 -34.39 -3.09
C HIS A 475 52.23 -33.55 -1.93
N VAL A 476 51.35 -33.08 -1.04
CA VAL A 476 51.70 -32.24 0.12
C VAL A 476 51.02 -32.75 1.39
N GLU A 477 51.53 -32.39 2.56
CA GLU A 477 50.86 -32.64 3.85
C GLU A 477 50.00 -31.41 4.22
N SER A 478 48.69 -31.60 4.37
CA SER A 478 47.72 -30.52 4.57
C SER A 478 46.69 -30.88 5.63
N VAL A 479 46.15 -29.89 6.36
CA VAL A 479 45.14 -30.14 7.41
C VAL A 479 43.80 -30.47 6.75
N GLY A 480 43.24 -31.64 7.06
CA GLY A 480 42.12 -32.18 6.28
C GLY A 480 42.56 -32.93 5.03
N GLY A 481 43.82 -33.37 4.90
CA GLY A 481 44.25 -34.21 3.78
C GLY A 481 43.40 -35.49 3.61
N GLY A 482 43.21 -35.90 2.36
CA GLY A 482 42.45 -37.09 1.96
C GLY A 482 40.92 -36.96 1.93
N VAL A 483 40.34 -35.81 2.32
CA VAL A 483 38.89 -35.56 2.35
C VAL A 483 38.14 -35.76 1.03
N SER A 484 38.82 -35.67 -0.12
CA SER A 484 38.24 -35.97 -1.44
C SER A 484 37.66 -37.38 -1.53
N GLN A 485 38.06 -38.32 -0.66
CA GLN A 485 37.37 -39.61 -0.57
C GLN A 485 35.90 -39.49 -0.14
N PHE A 486 35.58 -38.60 0.80
CA PHE A 486 34.21 -38.35 1.22
C PHE A 486 33.39 -37.73 0.08
N ALA A 487 33.97 -36.77 -0.65
CA ALA A 487 33.36 -36.16 -1.82
C ALA A 487 33.10 -37.19 -2.94
N THR A 488 34.06 -38.05 -3.29
CA THR A 488 33.87 -39.15 -4.25
C THR A 488 32.82 -40.18 -3.82
N THR A 489 32.75 -40.50 -2.52
CA THR A 489 31.71 -41.43 -1.99
C THR A 489 30.33 -40.80 -2.16
N THR A 490 30.19 -39.51 -1.81
CA THR A 490 28.94 -38.74 -1.95
C THR A 490 28.54 -38.56 -3.41
N PHE A 491 29.52 -38.26 -4.29
CA PHE A 491 29.32 -38.16 -5.74
C PHE A 491 28.68 -39.44 -6.30
N ASN A 492 29.21 -40.62 -5.96
CA ASN A 492 28.66 -41.87 -6.49
C ASN A 492 27.27 -42.16 -5.92
N ALA A 493 27.05 -41.98 -4.62
CA ALA A 493 25.73 -42.17 -4.03
C ALA A 493 24.67 -41.28 -4.70
N ALA A 494 24.97 -40.00 -4.92
CA ALA A 494 24.11 -39.06 -5.65
C ALA A 494 23.95 -39.44 -7.14
N PHE A 495 25.03 -39.89 -7.80
CA PHE A 495 25.02 -40.34 -9.19
C PHE A 495 24.00 -41.47 -9.39
N PHE A 496 24.07 -42.52 -8.57
CA PHE A 496 23.19 -43.69 -8.67
C PHE A 496 21.79 -43.47 -8.08
N ALA A 497 21.62 -42.53 -7.14
CA ALA A 497 20.32 -42.06 -6.67
C ALA A 497 19.58 -41.15 -7.68
N GLY A 498 20.23 -40.72 -8.76
CA GLY A 498 19.63 -39.90 -9.83
C GLY A 498 19.57 -38.39 -9.57
N LEU A 499 20.11 -37.92 -8.44
CA LEU A 499 20.14 -36.51 -8.05
C LEU A 499 20.96 -35.65 -9.03
N ASP A 500 20.75 -34.33 -9.02
CA ASP A 500 21.54 -33.40 -9.83
C ASP A 500 22.86 -33.04 -9.15
N ILE A 501 23.97 -33.14 -9.87
CA ILE A 501 25.31 -32.84 -9.36
C ILE A 501 25.82 -31.62 -10.12
N THR A 502 25.63 -30.45 -9.54
CA THR A 502 25.83 -29.15 -10.20
C THR A 502 27.21 -28.55 -9.96
N SER A 503 27.97 -29.07 -8.98
CA SER A 503 29.39 -28.74 -8.83
C SER A 503 30.22 -29.99 -8.50
N TYR A 504 31.24 -30.25 -9.32
CA TYR A 504 32.23 -31.30 -9.13
C TYR A 504 33.54 -30.93 -9.84
N GLN A 505 34.65 -31.55 -9.44
CA GLN A 505 35.92 -31.46 -10.17
C GLN A 505 36.69 -32.77 -10.02
N PHE A 506 37.23 -33.34 -11.09
CA PHE A 506 38.09 -34.54 -11.01
C PHE A 506 39.48 -34.21 -10.45
N HIS A 507 40.19 -35.21 -9.92
CA HIS A 507 41.60 -35.05 -9.58
C HIS A 507 42.44 -34.86 -10.86
N THR A 508 43.56 -34.15 -10.75
CA THR A 508 44.51 -33.94 -11.87
C THR A 508 45.34 -35.19 -12.21
N GLU A 509 45.12 -36.31 -11.49
CA GLU A 509 45.74 -37.62 -11.67
C GLU A 509 44.69 -38.72 -11.46
N TYR A 510 44.77 -39.81 -12.21
CA TYR A 510 43.80 -40.90 -12.06
C TYR A 510 44.10 -41.74 -10.80
N LEU A 511 43.14 -41.76 -9.88
CA LEU A 511 43.20 -42.52 -8.64
C LEU A 511 42.56 -43.91 -8.83
N SER A 512 43.38 -44.93 -9.08
CA SER A 512 42.98 -46.33 -9.37
C SER A 512 42.11 -47.06 -8.33
N ARG A 513 41.78 -46.40 -7.21
CA ARG A 513 40.80 -46.85 -6.21
C ARG A 513 39.36 -46.43 -6.53
N TYR A 514 39.14 -45.60 -7.55
CA TYR A 514 37.84 -45.13 -8.01
C TYR A 514 37.59 -45.50 -9.48
N PRO A 515 36.32 -45.67 -9.91
CA PRO A 515 35.98 -45.76 -11.31
C PRO A 515 36.37 -44.48 -12.07
N TYR A 516 36.86 -44.62 -13.30
CA TYR A 516 37.18 -43.50 -14.18
C TYR A 516 35.98 -42.53 -14.30
N GLY A 517 36.23 -41.23 -14.10
CA GLY A 517 35.21 -40.19 -14.26
C GLY A 517 33.99 -40.32 -13.35
N ARG A 518 34.10 -40.98 -12.19
CA ARG A 518 33.09 -40.96 -11.12
C ARG A 518 33.71 -40.58 -9.77
N GLU A 519 34.13 -39.34 -9.66
CA GLU A 519 34.75 -38.79 -8.45
C GLU A 519 34.57 -37.27 -8.36
N SER A 520 34.82 -36.72 -7.17
CA SER A 520 35.01 -35.29 -7.00
C SER A 520 36.11 -35.02 -5.96
N THR A 521 37.00 -34.08 -6.26
CA THR A 521 38.01 -33.56 -5.33
C THR A 521 37.48 -32.34 -4.58
N VAL A 522 37.87 -32.17 -3.31
CA VAL A 522 37.40 -31.06 -2.47
C VAL A 522 38.53 -30.47 -1.63
N SER A 523 38.58 -29.14 -1.56
CA SER A 523 39.38 -28.37 -0.61
C SER A 523 38.62 -27.10 -0.23
N TYR A 524 39.11 -26.31 0.73
CA TYR A 524 38.42 -25.11 1.21
C TYR A 524 39.17 -23.82 0.83
N PRO A 525 38.49 -22.80 0.27
CA PRO A 525 37.06 -22.72 -0.05
C PRO A 525 36.66 -23.44 -1.35
N ALA A 526 37.63 -23.83 -2.18
CA ALA A 526 37.44 -24.53 -3.45
C ALA A 526 38.62 -25.49 -3.72
N PRO A 527 38.46 -26.52 -4.57
CA PRO A 527 37.22 -26.94 -5.26
C PRO A 527 36.16 -27.46 -4.30
N ASN A 528 34.89 -27.38 -4.71
CA ASN A 528 33.73 -27.80 -3.92
C ASN A 528 32.99 -28.95 -4.62
N PHE A 529 32.12 -29.64 -3.88
CA PHE A 529 31.12 -30.55 -4.44
C PHE A 529 29.74 -30.11 -3.96
N ILE A 530 28.80 -30.00 -4.91
CA ILE A 530 27.41 -29.62 -4.67
C ILE A 530 26.49 -30.62 -5.38
N VAL A 531 25.49 -31.10 -4.64
CA VAL A 531 24.37 -31.90 -5.13
C VAL A 531 23.05 -31.20 -4.80
N GLU A 532 22.14 -31.15 -5.75
CA GLU A 532 20.82 -30.53 -5.67
C GLU A 532 19.73 -31.60 -5.60
N ASN A 533 18.74 -31.35 -4.76
CA ASN A 533 17.57 -32.21 -4.60
C ASN A 533 16.49 -31.81 -5.61
N ASN A 534 16.56 -32.43 -6.77
CA ASN A 534 15.62 -32.31 -7.88
C ASN A 534 14.30 -33.09 -7.68
N THR A 535 13.98 -33.49 -6.44
CA THR A 535 12.79 -34.30 -6.10
C THR A 535 11.81 -33.50 -5.23
N PRO A 536 10.52 -33.87 -5.18
CA PRO A 536 9.53 -33.24 -4.28
C PRO A 536 9.63 -33.73 -2.82
N TYR A 537 10.63 -34.55 -2.49
CA TYR A 537 10.81 -35.20 -1.18
C TYR A 537 12.12 -34.74 -0.55
N GLY A 538 12.26 -34.82 0.77
CA GLY A 538 13.55 -34.58 1.44
C GLY A 538 14.56 -35.70 1.14
N VAL A 539 15.85 -35.38 1.08
CA VAL A 539 16.93 -36.37 0.97
C VAL A 539 17.78 -36.35 2.24
N LEU A 540 17.62 -37.35 3.09
CA LEU A 540 18.41 -37.55 4.30
C LEU A 540 19.77 -38.19 3.96
N MET A 541 20.85 -37.53 4.36
CA MET A 541 22.22 -38.01 4.23
C MET A 541 22.67 -38.71 5.51
N TRP A 542 23.08 -39.97 5.38
CA TRP A 542 23.45 -40.81 6.54
C TRP A 542 24.75 -41.58 6.32
N PRO A 543 25.91 -40.90 6.23
CA PRO A 543 27.20 -41.56 6.10
C PRO A 543 27.54 -42.45 7.31
N THR A 544 27.85 -43.71 7.03
CA THR A 544 28.35 -44.72 7.98
C THR A 544 29.80 -45.07 7.62
N TYR A 545 30.59 -45.54 8.60
CA TYR A 545 31.99 -45.91 8.34
C TYR A 545 32.47 -47.05 9.22
N THR A 546 33.59 -47.64 8.80
CA THR A 546 34.39 -48.58 9.59
C THR A 546 35.83 -48.03 9.71
N ASP A 547 36.77 -48.83 10.19
CA ASP A 547 38.20 -48.51 10.10
C ASP A 547 38.75 -48.60 8.65
N THR A 548 37.99 -49.16 7.71
CA THR A 548 38.45 -49.47 6.34
C THR A 548 37.52 -49.02 5.21
N SER A 549 36.36 -48.43 5.54
CA SER A 549 35.35 -48.00 4.58
C SER A 549 34.57 -46.78 5.05
N ILE A 550 34.05 -46.02 4.10
CA ILE A 550 33.04 -44.97 4.26
C ILE A 550 31.92 -45.27 3.26
N THR A 551 30.68 -45.27 3.72
CA THR A 551 29.48 -45.55 2.91
C THR A 551 28.51 -44.39 3.06
N MET A 552 28.07 -43.80 1.95
CA MET A 552 27.06 -42.75 1.93
C MET A 552 25.69 -43.36 1.64
N HIS A 553 24.86 -43.47 2.68
CA HIS A 553 23.45 -43.81 2.53
C HIS A 553 22.64 -42.54 2.28
N LEU A 554 21.65 -42.62 1.39
CA LEU A 554 20.71 -41.57 1.04
C LEU A 554 19.29 -42.12 1.19
N TYR A 555 18.46 -41.51 2.03
CA TYR A 555 17.06 -41.90 2.25
C TYR A 555 16.10 -40.81 1.74
N SER A 556 15.00 -41.22 1.10
CA SER A 556 13.98 -40.33 0.49
C SER A 556 12.71 -41.15 0.18
N THR A 557 11.80 -40.65 -0.67
CA THR A 557 11.00 -41.49 -1.58
C THR A 557 11.71 -41.56 -2.94
N ARG A 558 11.75 -42.74 -3.57
CA ARG A 558 12.45 -42.92 -4.86
C ARG A 558 11.77 -42.13 -5.97
N TYR A 559 12.51 -41.21 -6.59
CA TYR A 559 12.03 -40.38 -7.71
C TYR A 559 12.69 -40.79 -9.05
N ALA A 560 13.97 -41.14 -9.01
CA ALA A 560 14.72 -41.70 -10.13
C ALA A 560 15.73 -42.74 -9.65
N THR A 561 16.40 -43.41 -10.60
CA THR A 561 17.65 -44.15 -10.39
C THR A 561 18.62 -43.83 -11.53
N GLY A 562 19.91 -43.73 -11.22
CA GLY A 562 20.97 -43.47 -12.18
C GLY A 562 21.78 -44.73 -12.51
N ALA A 563 22.25 -44.85 -13.75
CA ALA A 563 23.16 -45.91 -14.18
C ALA A 563 24.24 -45.37 -15.12
N GLN A 564 25.48 -45.84 -15.00
CA GLN A 564 26.50 -45.59 -16.02
C GLN A 564 26.19 -46.44 -17.26
N THR A 565 25.77 -45.79 -18.34
CA THR A 565 25.39 -46.42 -19.61
C THR A 565 26.44 -46.26 -20.69
N GLY A 566 27.42 -45.37 -20.49
CA GLY A 566 28.53 -45.17 -21.41
C GLY A 566 29.77 -44.62 -20.71
N GLN A 567 30.93 -44.83 -21.32
CA GLN A 567 32.17 -44.14 -20.97
C GLN A 567 33.07 -44.07 -22.20
N THR A 568 33.68 -42.91 -22.43
CA THR A 568 34.70 -42.70 -23.46
C THR A 568 35.97 -42.15 -22.85
N THR A 569 37.11 -42.52 -23.45
CA THR A 569 38.44 -42.03 -23.07
C THR A 569 39.21 -41.65 -24.32
N SER A 570 39.97 -40.56 -24.28
CA SER A 570 40.77 -40.10 -25.43
C SER A 570 42.05 -39.39 -24.99
N SER A 571 43.16 -39.65 -25.69
CA SER A 571 44.45 -39.01 -25.42
C SER A 571 44.47 -37.55 -25.88
N ARG A 572 44.83 -36.65 -24.96
CA ARG A 572 45.01 -35.21 -25.18
C ARG A 572 46.40 -34.81 -24.69
N GLY A 573 47.39 -34.90 -25.58
CA GLY A 573 48.78 -34.64 -25.24
C GLY A 573 49.30 -35.56 -24.14
N SER A 574 49.78 -34.97 -23.04
CA SER A 574 50.22 -35.66 -21.82
C SER A 574 49.07 -36.18 -20.94
N CYS A 575 47.80 -36.00 -21.34
CA CYS A 575 46.62 -36.29 -20.54
C CYS A 575 45.62 -37.22 -21.24
N THR A 576 44.68 -37.76 -20.47
CA THR A 576 43.54 -38.55 -20.95
C THR A 576 42.26 -37.81 -20.56
N ASP A 577 41.52 -37.30 -21.55
CA ASP A 577 40.14 -36.85 -21.32
C ASP A 577 39.25 -38.07 -21.08
N VAL A 578 38.29 -37.94 -20.17
CA VAL A 578 37.33 -38.99 -19.81
C VAL A 578 35.95 -38.37 -19.73
N THR A 579 34.98 -39.01 -20.38
CA THR A 579 33.55 -38.66 -20.27
C THR A 579 32.77 -39.90 -19.87
N THR A 580 32.09 -39.83 -18.73
CA THR A 580 31.18 -40.86 -18.22
C THR A 580 29.73 -40.43 -18.48
N THR A 581 28.94 -41.30 -19.10
CA THR A 581 27.52 -41.06 -19.39
C THR A 581 26.65 -41.72 -18.34
N ARG A 582 25.78 -40.93 -17.70
CA ARG A 582 24.72 -41.41 -16.82
C ARG A 582 23.39 -41.38 -17.57
N THR A 583 22.65 -42.47 -17.56
CA THR A 583 21.21 -42.43 -17.87
C THR A 583 20.45 -42.43 -16.55
N ARG A 584 19.48 -41.52 -16.42
CA ARG A 584 18.50 -41.51 -15.34
C ARG A 584 17.23 -42.19 -15.82
N THR A 585 16.61 -43.00 -14.95
CA THR A 585 15.29 -43.59 -15.15
C THR A 585 14.38 -43.13 -14.03
N PHE A 586 13.33 -42.38 -14.37
CA PHE A 586 12.34 -41.84 -13.43
C PHE A 586 11.24 -42.87 -13.13
N VAL A 587 10.50 -42.69 -12.04
CA VAL A 587 9.46 -43.65 -11.59
C VAL A 587 8.25 -43.78 -12.52
N ASP A 588 8.01 -42.82 -13.42
CA ASP A 588 7.02 -42.91 -14.50
C ASP A 588 7.51 -43.68 -15.73
N GLY A 589 8.80 -44.06 -15.75
CA GLY A 589 9.45 -44.78 -16.83
C GLY A 589 10.10 -43.91 -17.90
N HIS A 590 10.07 -42.57 -17.80
CA HIS A 590 10.86 -41.74 -18.71
C HIS A 590 12.35 -41.78 -18.36
N THR A 591 13.20 -41.46 -19.35
CA THR A 591 14.66 -41.46 -19.18
C THR A 591 15.29 -40.17 -19.67
N GLU A 592 16.33 -39.76 -18.97
CA GLU A 592 17.21 -38.64 -19.35
C GLU A 592 18.66 -39.13 -19.40
N THR A 593 19.57 -38.32 -19.93
CA THR A 593 20.99 -38.64 -19.96
C THR A 593 21.85 -37.40 -19.80
N ASP A 594 22.81 -37.49 -18.87
CA ASP A 594 23.81 -36.47 -18.57
C ASP A 594 25.23 -37.05 -18.65
N THR A 595 26.24 -36.17 -18.59
CA THR A 595 27.64 -36.56 -18.78
C THR A 595 28.58 -35.85 -17.80
N PHE A 596 29.42 -36.63 -17.14
CA PHE A 596 30.49 -36.17 -16.26
C PHE A 596 31.82 -36.22 -17.00
N SER A 597 32.50 -35.09 -17.12
CA SER A 597 33.70 -34.96 -17.96
C SER A 597 34.85 -34.28 -17.22
N GLY A 598 36.07 -34.74 -17.51
CA GLY A 598 37.30 -34.16 -16.99
C GLY A 598 38.52 -34.83 -17.62
N TYR A 599 39.71 -34.56 -17.08
CA TYR A 599 40.97 -35.04 -17.63
C TYR A 599 41.97 -35.44 -16.54
N TYR A 600 42.75 -36.46 -16.83
CA TYR A 600 43.79 -37.00 -15.96
C TYR A 600 45.17 -36.85 -16.61
N ARG A 601 46.19 -36.41 -15.86
CA ARG A 601 47.58 -36.41 -16.35
C ARG A 601 48.10 -37.84 -16.43
N ASN A 602 48.68 -38.21 -17.58
CA ASN A 602 49.35 -39.50 -17.77
C ASN A 602 50.81 -39.45 -17.32
N SER A 603 51.48 -38.29 -17.49
CA SER A 603 52.84 -38.04 -17.01
C SER A 603 53.20 -36.55 -17.09
N GLY A 604 53.91 -36.03 -16.08
CA GLY A 604 54.41 -34.65 -16.05
C GLY A 604 53.44 -33.64 -15.39
N PRO A 605 53.88 -32.38 -15.20
CA PRO A 605 53.14 -31.42 -14.39
C PRO A 605 51.86 -30.90 -15.05
N THR A 606 51.80 -30.83 -16.39
CA THR A 606 50.73 -30.14 -17.13
C THR A 606 50.11 -30.99 -18.24
N CYS A 607 48.87 -30.66 -18.59
CA CYS A 607 48.30 -30.87 -19.93
C CYS A 607 48.67 -29.70 -20.85
#